data_AF-A0A2C9LJY6-F1
#
_entry.id   AF-A0A2C9LJY6-F1
#
_cell.length_a   1.000
_cell.length_b   1.000
_cell.length_c   1.000
_cell.angle_alpha   90.00
_cell.angle_beta   90.00
_cell.angle_gamma   90.00
#
_symmetry.space_group_name_H-M   'P 1'
#
loop_
_entity.id
_entity.type
_entity.pdbx_description
1 polymer ?
#
loop_
_entity_poly.entity_id
_entity_poly.type
_entity_poly.pdbx_seq_one_letter_code
_entity_poly.pdbx_strand_id
1 'polypeptide(L)'
;MQDNMTDTPDEDYDTINSIVTSLESVVFTLRSNQTNDFVSVKKSIGVKIGTISQDVQFPTSNRSVSNLFDNWIRETKNTIVLSKDSFDDLAEITSYSILVIKRQESSEPQLSRTNTSRTISALKIVSDIIAVSVDADQGITLKSPLTLTFGVSNLTQLESHVTPACVYLDTSVSGHVTWSRKGCLTESFTDDQIICKCNHLTSFAVLMGPKQLAEHQALTALTITGCSVSIVCLIITIIVYLYLWRYVLYNTVTQLYFWGFREST
;
A
#
# COMPACT_ATOMS: atom_id res chain seq x y z
N MET A 1 -2.17 -1.69 -13.48
CA MET A 1 -0.93 -0.88 -13.53
C MET A 1 -1.33 0.54 -13.18
N GLN A 2 -0.60 1.18 -12.26
CA GLN A 2 -1.01 2.23 -11.30
C GLN A 2 -1.76 1.71 -10.07
N ASP A 3 -1.01 1.13 -9.11
CA ASP A 3 -1.43 0.98 -7.70
C ASP A 3 -1.03 2.20 -6.86
N ASN A 4 -0.57 3.29 -7.49
CA ASN A 4 -0.09 4.47 -6.79
C ASN A 4 -1.27 5.37 -6.42
N MET A 5 -1.40 5.64 -5.13
CA MET A 5 -2.52 6.36 -4.56
C MET A 5 -2.25 7.86 -4.60
N THR A 6 -2.15 8.42 -5.81
CA THR A 6 -1.89 9.86 -6.01
C THR A 6 -3.17 10.56 -6.43
N ASP A 7 -3.94 11.02 -5.45
CA ASP A 7 -4.75 12.23 -5.60
C ASP A 7 -4.10 13.29 -4.71
N THR A 8 -3.38 14.21 -5.36
CA THR A 8 -2.74 15.45 -4.86
C THR A 8 -1.94 15.34 -3.55
N PRO A 9 -0.61 15.58 -3.55
CA PRO A 9 0.15 15.68 -2.32
C PRO A 9 -0.37 16.88 -1.53
N ASP A 10 -1.01 16.62 -0.40
CA ASP A 10 -1.18 17.61 0.66
C ASP A 10 0.22 18.08 1.09
N GLU A 11 0.41 19.37 1.32
CA GLU A 11 1.70 19.98 1.72
C GLU A 11 2.24 19.34 3.02
N ASP A 12 1.33 18.79 3.83
CA ASP A 12 1.62 18.03 5.04
C ASP A 12 2.30 16.67 4.77
N TYR A 13 2.02 16.00 3.62
CA TYR A 13 2.61 14.70 3.31
C TYR A 13 4.10 14.79 3.01
N ASP A 14 4.53 15.79 2.26
CA ASP A 14 5.94 15.97 1.90
C ASP A 14 6.79 16.24 3.15
N THR A 15 6.25 17.02 4.07
CA THR A 15 6.88 17.29 5.37
C THR A 15 7.03 16.00 6.19
N ILE A 16 5.97 15.21 6.30
CA ILE A 16 6.00 13.92 7.01
C ILE A 16 7.02 12.97 6.37
N ASN A 17 6.98 12.82 5.05
CA ASN A 17 7.87 11.92 4.31
C ASN A 17 9.35 12.30 4.51
N SER A 18 9.66 13.61 4.49
CA SER A 18 11.00 14.13 4.76
C SER A 18 11.46 13.83 6.20
N ILE A 19 10.59 14.01 7.19
CA ILE A 19 10.90 13.69 8.59
C ILE A 19 11.14 12.19 8.77
N VAL A 20 10.26 11.35 8.21
CA VAL A 20 10.35 9.89 8.31
C VAL A 20 11.67 9.39 7.73
N THR A 21 11.98 9.77 6.49
CA THR A 21 13.23 9.37 5.81
C THR A 21 14.47 9.87 6.53
N SER A 22 14.45 11.10 7.05
CA SER A 22 15.54 11.64 7.86
C SER A 22 15.76 10.83 9.14
N LEU A 23 14.69 10.50 9.87
CA LEU A 23 14.79 9.70 11.09
C LEU A 23 15.22 8.25 10.81
N GLU A 24 14.74 7.64 9.73
CA GLU A 24 15.20 6.32 9.29
C GLU A 24 16.71 6.30 9.06
N SER A 25 17.27 7.31 8.40
CA SER A 25 18.72 7.41 8.15
C SER A 25 19.55 7.49 9.45
N VAL A 26 19.04 8.21 10.46
CA VAL A 26 19.68 8.32 11.78
C VAL A 26 19.62 6.99 12.51
N VAL A 27 18.45 6.34 12.52
CA VAL A 27 18.25 5.05 13.18
C VAL A 27 19.09 3.95 12.53
N PHE A 28 19.20 3.96 11.20
CA PHE A 28 20.08 3.06 10.45
C PHE A 28 21.54 3.19 10.90
N THR A 29 22.04 4.43 11.02
CA THR A 29 23.41 4.72 11.47
C THR A 29 23.62 4.32 12.93
N LEU A 30 22.61 4.48 13.79
CA LEU A 30 22.71 4.06 15.19
C LEU A 30 22.76 2.54 15.32
N ARG A 31 21.98 1.80 14.52
CA ARG A 31 21.99 0.33 14.52
C ARG A 31 23.34 -0.22 14.11
N SER A 32 23.95 0.31 13.05
CA SER A 32 25.27 -0.18 12.60
C SER A 32 26.37 0.00 13.65
N ASN A 33 26.16 0.87 14.63
CA ASN A 33 27.11 1.13 15.72
C ASN A 33 26.74 0.43 17.05
N GLN A 34 25.65 -0.33 17.12
CA GLN A 34 25.17 -0.97 18.35
C GLN A 34 25.09 -2.49 18.19
N THR A 35 25.63 -3.21 19.17
CA THR A 35 25.62 -4.68 19.20
C THR A 35 24.61 -5.26 20.21
N ASN A 36 24.09 -4.42 21.11
CA ASN A 36 23.12 -4.80 22.13
C ASN A 36 21.73 -4.24 21.83
N ASP A 37 20.71 -4.91 22.36
CA ASP A 37 19.33 -4.41 22.31
C ASP A 37 19.23 -3.04 23.00
N PHE A 38 18.68 -2.08 22.27
CA PHE A 38 18.50 -0.71 22.71
C PHE A 38 17.04 -0.30 22.49
N VAL A 39 16.44 0.34 23.50
CA VAL A 39 15.10 0.90 23.40
C VAL A 39 15.12 2.31 23.98
N SER A 40 14.59 3.28 23.24
CA SER A 40 14.45 4.67 23.68
C SER A 40 13.10 5.20 23.24
N VAL A 41 12.35 5.75 24.19
CA VAL A 41 11.01 6.30 23.94
C VAL A 41 10.94 7.67 24.59
N LYS A 42 10.62 8.70 23.81
CA LYS A 42 10.43 10.06 24.29
C LYS A 42 9.32 10.77 23.53
N LYS A 43 8.40 11.39 24.26
CA LYS A 43 7.30 12.24 23.78
C LYS A 43 6.47 11.63 22.63
N SER A 44 6.97 11.74 21.41
CA SER A 44 6.29 11.32 20.18
C SER A 44 7.12 10.35 19.34
N ILE A 45 8.29 9.91 19.82
CA ILE A 45 9.18 9.02 19.08
C ILE A 45 9.57 7.84 19.97
N GLY A 46 9.42 6.64 19.43
CA GLY A 46 9.93 5.39 20.00
C GLY A 46 10.93 4.75 19.03
N VAL A 47 12.06 4.29 19.54
CA VAL A 47 13.09 3.59 18.76
C VAL A 47 13.46 2.32 19.50
N LYS A 48 13.49 1.20 18.78
CA LYS A 48 14.04 -0.07 19.24
C LYS A 48 15.02 -0.59 18.21
N ILE A 49 16.21 -0.96 18.66
CA ILE A 49 17.27 -1.54 17.86
C ILE A 49 17.68 -2.84 18.55
N GLY A 50 18.00 -3.88 17.79
CA GLY A 50 18.46 -5.12 18.40
C GLY A 50 18.91 -6.15 17.39
N THR A 51 19.18 -7.35 17.88
CA THR A 51 19.60 -8.50 17.05
C THR A 51 18.46 -9.49 16.83
N ILE A 52 18.43 -10.12 15.65
CA ILE A 52 17.36 -11.07 15.29
C ILE A 52 17.77 -12.48 15.75
N SER A 53 17.54 -12.78 17.03
CA SER A 53 17.73 -14.13 17.60
C SER A 53 16.43 -14.91 17.78
N GLN A 54 15.31 -14.20 17.85
CA GLN A 54 13.96 -14.72 18.08
C GLN A 54 12.93 -13.80 17.43
N ASP A 55 11.66 -14.18 17.52
CA ASP A 55 10.55 -13.33 17.06
C ASP A 55 10.58 -11.98 17.76
N VAL A 56 10.51 -10.93 16.96
CA VAL A 56 10.61 -9.55 17.41
C VAL A 56 9.21 -8.98 17.57
N GLN A 57 8.94 -8.48 18.78
CA GLN A 57 7.72 -7.73 19.08
C GLN A 57 8.05 -6.35 19.67
N PHE A 58 7.31 -5.32 19.23
CA PHE A 58 7.37 -3.97 19.78
C PHE A 58 6.00 -3.28 19.75
N PRO A 59 5.59 -2.61 20.84
CA PRO A 59 6.17 -2.61 22.18
C PRO A 59 6.16 -4.01 22.82
N THR A 60 7.10 -4.26 23.74
CA THR A 60 7.19 -5.53 24.46
C THR A 60 6.17 -5.58 25.61
N SER A 61 5.59 -6.75 25.86
CA SER A 61 4.72 -7.00 27.02
C SER A 61 5.48 -7.07 28.35
N ASN A 62 6.83 -7.08 28.33
CA ASN A 62 7.65 -7.18 29.53
C ASN A 62 7.67 -5.86 30.33
N ARG A 63 6.90 -5.84 31.43
CA ARG A 63 6.68 -4.65 32.28
C ARG A 63 7.95 -4.05 32.91
N SER A 64 9.03 -4.81 33.07
CA SER A 64 10.25 -4.31 33.72
C SER A 64 10.98 -3.23 32.89
N VAL A 65 10.93 -3.32 31.56
CA VAL A 65 11.47 -2.30 30.66
C VAL A 65 10.47 -1.15 30.48
N SER A 66 9.17 -1.42 30.65
CA SER A 66 8.09 -0.45 30.45
C SER A 66 8.16 0.78 31.37
N ASN A 67 8.75 0.64 32.57
CA ASN A 67 8.85 1.74 33.54
C ASN A 67 9.91 2.79 33.18
N LEU A 68 10.70 2.59 32.11
CA LEU A 68 11.73 3.53 31.64
C LEU A 68 11.21 4.50 30.55
N PHE A 69 9.93 4.43 30.19
CA PHE A 69 9.39 5.08 29.00
C PHE A 69 8.16 5.94 29.29
N ASP A 70 7.95 6.96 28.45
CA ASP A 70 6.71 7.76 28.45
C ASP A 70 5.46 6.88 28.27
N ASN A 71 4.37 7.24 28.95
CA ASN A 71 3.16 6.42 29.09
C ASN A 71 2.51 5.99 27.76
N TRP A 72 2.70 6.73 26.68
CA TRP A 72 1.96 6.52 25.42
C TRP A 72 2.30 5.21 24.70
N ILE A 73 3.54 4.69 24.79
CA ILE A 73 3.89 3.39 24.19
C ILE A 73 3.31 2.22 24.99
N ARG A 74 3.03 2.41 26.28
CA ARG A 74 2.42 1.36 27.11
C ARG A 74 0.93 1.24 26.88
N GLU A 75 0.28 2.35 26.54
CA GLU A 75 -1.17 2.47 26.39
C GLU A 75 -1.63 2.33 24.95
N THR A 76 -0.71 2.41 23.98
CA THR A 76 -1.04 2.21 22.57
C THR A 76 -1.40 0.75 22.28
N LYS A 77 -2.36 0.56 21.37
CA LYS A 77 -2.66 -0.74 20.76
C LYS A 77 -1.74 -1.05 19.58
N ASN A 78 -0.85 -0.13 19.21
CA ASN A 78 0.12 -0.39 18.16
C ASN A 78 0.98 -1.59 18.54
N THR A 79 1.18 -2.51 17.60
CA THR A 79 2.10 -3.63 17.79
C THR A 79 2.66 -4.04 16.44
N ILE A 80 3.96 -4.31 16.41
CA ILE A 80 4.60 -4.98 15.29
C ILE A 80 5.09 -6.34 15.74
N VAL A 81 4.84 -7.35 14.90
CA VAL A 81 5.35 -8.71 15.05
C VAL A 81 6.11 -9.08 13.78
N LEU A 82 7.40 -9.36 13.94
CA LEU A 82 8.29 -9.83 12.89
C LEU A 82 8.86 -11.19 13.31
N SER A 83 8.50 -12.25 12.58
CA SER A 83 9.01 -13.59 12.87
C SER A 83 10.42 -13.77 12.34
N LYS A 84 11.27 -14.46 13.11
CA LYS A 84 12.64 -14.78 12.68
C LYS A 84 12.68 -15.61 11.39
N ASP A 85 11.66 -16.44 11.16
CA ASP A 85 11.57 -17.37 10.03
C ASP A 85 11.08 -16.66 8.75
N SER A 86 10.92 -15.33 8.79
CA SER A 86 10.49 -14.51 7.65
C SER A 86 11.61 -14.26 6.64
N PHE A 87 12.87 -14.52 7.03
CA PHE A 87 14.05 -14.27 6.22
C PHE A 87 14.58 -15.59 5.64
N ASP A 88 14.84 -15.63 4.34
CA ASP A 88 15.40 -16.83 3.68
C ASP A 88 16.90 -17.01 3.99
N ASP A 89 17.67 -15.91 4.06
CA ASP A 89 19.11 -15.90 4.34
C ASP A 89 19.44 -15.08 5.61
N LEU A 90 19.27 -15.70 6.78
CA LEU A 90 19.65 -15.11 8.08
C LEU A 90 21.16 -14.89 8.24
N ALA A 91 21.99 -15.40 7.33
CA ALA A 91 23.45 -15.27 7.41
C ALA A 91 23.96 -13.84 7.20
N GLU A 92 23.17 -13.01 6.49
CA GLU A 92 23.52 -11.60 6.23
C GLU A 92 22.74 -10.64 7.14
N ILE A 93 21.57 -11.06 7.64
CA ILE A 93 20.68 -10.18 8.42
C ILE A 93 20.87 -10.44 9.91
N THR A 94 21.62 -9.58 10.58
CA THR A 94 21.96 -9.76 12.01
C THR A 94 21.19 -8.83 12.92
N SER A 95 20.74 -7.69 12.40
CA SER A 95 20.21 -6.59 13.21
C SER A 95 18.95 -5.97 12.61
N TYR A 96 18.06 -5.50 13.49
CA TYR A 96 16.84 -4.80 13.13
C TYR A 96 16.74 -3.44 13.81
N SER A 97 15.95 -2.56 13.22
CA SER A 97 15.51 -1.34 13.86
C SER A 97 14.03 -1.10 13.61
N ILE A 98 13.35 -0.58 14.64
CA ILE A 98 11.95 -0.21 14.65
C ILE A 98 11.88 1.23 15.13
N LEU A 99 11.25 2.10 14.35
CA LEU A 99 10.98 3.48 14.67
C LEU A 99 9.45 3.67 14.66
N VAL A 100 8.92 4.26 15.72
CA VAL A 100 7.50 4.59 15.86
C VAL A 100 7.40 6.09 16.06
N ILE A 101 6.67 6.76 15.17
CA ILE A 101 6.38 8.18 15.25
C ILE A 101 4.90 8.31 15.60
N LYS A 102 4.65 8.82 16.81
CA LYS A 102 3.31 9.11 17.29
C LYS A 102 2.73 10.25 16.47
N ARG A 103 1.57 10.01 15.87
CA ARG A 103 0.77 11.04 15.23
C ARG A 103 0.24 11.97 16.32
N GLN A 104 0.44 13.26 16.13
CA GLN A 104 -0.27 14.24 16.94
C GLN A 104 -1.71 14.29 16.45
N GLU A 105 -2.66 13.88 17.29
CA GLU A 105 -4.08 14.07 17.03
C GLU A 105 -4.31 15.59 17.02
N SER A 106 -4.35 16.20 15.83
CA SER A 106 -4.83 17.56 15.72
C SER A 106 -6.26 17.52 16.23
N SER A 107 -6.57 18.38 17.20
CA SER A 107 -7.94 18.71 17.56
C SER A 107 -8.57 19.44 16.38
N GLU A 108 -8.78 18.73 15.28
CA GLU A 108 -9.42 19.29 14.11
C GLU A 108 -10.90 19.44 14.46
N PRO A 109 -11.47 20.64 14.31
CA PRO A 109 -12.80 20.94 14.78
C PRO A 109 -13.79 19.99 14.12
N GLN A 110 -14.77 19.52 14.90
CA GLN A 110 -16.01 18.92 14.41
C GLN A 110 -16.40 19.65 13.13
N LEU A 111 -16.30 18.96 11.99
CA LEU A 111 -16.61 19.52 10.67
C LEU A 111 -18.05 20.00 10.75
N SER A 112 -18.21 21.30 11.00
CA SER A 112 -19.49 21.95 11.11
C SER A 112 -20.07 21.87 9.72
N ARG A 113 -21.08 21.01 9.58
CA ARG A 113 -21.88 20.72 8.40
C ARG A 113 -22.22 22.00 7.63
N THR A 114 -21.32 22.43 6.74
CA THR A 114 -21.59 23.43 5.72
C THR A 114 -21.84 22.69 4.42
N ASN A 115 -23.07 22.87 3.91
CA ASN A 115 -23.48 22.43 2.58
C ASN A 115 -22.61 23.14 1.53
N THR A 116 -21.44 22.59 1.26
CA THR A 116 -20.55 23.05 0.21
C THR A 116 -20.06 21.81 -0.52
N SER A 117 -20.27 21.82 -1.83
CA SER A 117 -19.83 20.87 -2.86
C SER A 117 -19.01 19.66 -2.39
N ARG A 118 -19.44 18.45 -2.79
CA ARG A 118 -18.70 17.18 -2.61
C ARG A 118 -17.26 17.28 -3.14
N THR A 119 -16.35 17.79 -2.32
CA THR A 119 -14.91 17.62 -2.50
C THR A 119 -14.61 16.21 -2.02
N ILE A 120 -14.07 15.40 -2.92
CA ILE A 120 -13.59 14.04 -2.65
C ILE A 120 -12.70 14.14 -1.40
N SER A 121 -13.09 13.46 -0.32
CA SER A 121 -12.38 13.48 0.95
C SER A 121 -10.91 13.11 0.69
N ALA A 122 -10.01 14.07 0.89
CA ALA A 122 -8.58 13.88 0.69
C ALA A 122 -8.11 12.69 1.55
N LEU A 123 -7.12 11.96 1.03
CA LEU A 123 -6.49 10.86 1.76
C LEU A 123 -5.91 11.41 3.06
N LYS A 124 -6.24 10.80 4.20
CA LYS A 124 -5.78 11.26 5.51
C LYS A 124 -5.08 10.12 6.25
N ILE A 125 -3.86 10.35 6.74
CA ILE A 125 -3.22 9.42 7.69
C ILE A 125 -4.08 9.38 8.96
N VAL A 126 -4.42 8.20 9.46
CA VAL A 126 -5.22 8.05 10.69
C VAL A 126 -4.47 7.32 11.80
N SER A 127 -3.29 6.77 11.50
CA SER A 127 -2.47 6.02 12.45
C SER A 127 -1.16 6.73 12.77
N ASP A 128 -0.45 6.18 13.76
CA ASP A 128 0.99 6.38 13.91
C ASP A 128 1.76 5.81 12.72
N ILE A 129 3.00 6.25 12.54
CA ILE A 129 3.91 5.74 11.51
C ILE A 129 4.87 4.75 12.15
N ILE A 130 4.98 3.56 11.58
CA ILE A 130 5.87 2.50 12.06
C ILE A 130 6.86 2.19 10.93
N ALA A 131 8.14 2.44 11.16
CA ALA A 131 9.23 2.16 10.26
C ALA A 131 10.05 0.97 10.75
N VAL A 132 10.38 0.07 9.83
CA VAL A 132 11.08 -1.18 10.13
C VAL A 132 12.15 -1.38 9.09
N SER A 133 13.37 -1.63 9.56
CA SER A 133 14.49 -1.92 8.67
C SER A 133 15.42 -2.96 9.27
N VAL A 134 16.16 -3.64 8.41
CA VAL A 134 17.24 -4.57 8.78
C VAL A 134 18.53 -4.19 8.07
N ASP A 135 19.65 -4.81 8.44
CA ASP A 135 20.99 -4.59 7.86
C ASP A 135 21.18 -5.27 6.51
N ALA A 136 20.27 -5.01 5.59
CA ALA A 136 20.40 -5.42 4.21
C ALA A 136 20.52 -4.21 3.29
N ASP A 137 21.29 -4.39 2.22
CA ASP A 137 21.68 -3.32 1.31
C ASP A 137 20.49 -2.84 0.46
N GLN A 138 19.48 -3.69 0.20
CA GLN A 138 18.26 -3.35 -0.56
C GLN A 138 17.03 -4.19 -0.16
N GLY A 139 15.84 -3.67 -0.51
CA GLY A 139 14.52 -4.14 -0.09
C GLY A 139 14.33 -5.66 -0.08
N ILE A 140 14.15 -6.20 1.13
CA ILE A 140 13.90 -7.63 1.36
C ILE A 140 12.43 -7.93 1.17
N THR A 141 12.16 -9.02 0.45
CA THR A 141 10.84 -9.64 0.44
C THR A 141 10.80 -10.72 1.52
N LEU A 142 9.84 -10.61 2.43
CA LEU A 142 9.64 -11.56 3.52
C LEU A 142 8.85 -12.77 3.01
N LYS A 143 9.31 -13.98 3.36
CA LYS A 143 8.59 -15.24 3.11
C LYS A 143 7.30 -15.31 3.92
N SER A 144 7.38 -14.89 5.17
CA SER A 144 6.25 -14.77 6.09
C SER A 144 5.95 -13.28 6.28
N PRO A 145 4.74 -12.80 6.00
CA PRO A 145 4.44 -11.37 6.09
C PRO A 145 4.51 -10.90 7.54
N LEU A 146 5.11 -9.74 7.76
CA LEU A 146 5.11 -9.10 9.06
C LEU A 146 3.69 -8.63 9.39
N THR A 147 3.32 -8.69 10.67
CA THR A 147 2.00 -8.27 11.13
C THR A 147 2.13 -6.95 11.87
N LEU A 148 1.42 -5.92 11.37
CA LEU A 148 1.27 -4.63 12.03
C LEU A 148 -0.14 -4.52 12.58
N THR A 149 -0.22 -4.06 13.81
CA THR A 149 -1.44 -3.61 14.44
C THR A 149 -1.31 -2.13 14.67
N PHE A 150 -2.30 -1.35 14.22
CA PHE A 150 -2.42 0.07 14.50
C PHE A 150 -3.60 0.30 15.43
N GLY A 151 -3.33 0.93 16.57
CA GLY A 151 -4.35 1.46 17.46
C GLY A 151 -4.89 2.78 16.91
N VAL A 152 -6.20 2.88 16.84
CA VAL A 152 -6.89 4.05 16.28
C VAL A 152 -8.09 4.39 17.16
N SER A 153 -8.53 5.65 17.13
CA SER A 153 -9.69 6.12 17.87
C SER A 153 -10.84 6.42 16.91
N ASN A 154 -12.02 5.87 17.21
CA ASN A 154 -13.29 6.21 16.57
C ASN A 154 -13.34 5.98 15.04
N LEU A 155 -12.78 4.88 14.50
CA LEU A 155 -12.80 4.64 13.04
C LEU A 155 -14.21 4.68 12.44
N THR A 156 -15.23 4.19 13.15
CA THR A 156 -16.62 4.15 12.69
C THR A 156 -17.31 5.52 12.67
N GLN A 157 -16.76 6.50 13.38
CA GLN A 157 -17.25 7.87 13.33
C GLN A 157 -16.68 8.63 12.13
N LEU A 158 -15.58 8.14 11.55
CA LEU A 158 -15.09 8.63 10.27
C LEU A 158 -16.01 8.10 9.16
N GLU A 159 -16.37 9.00 8.25
CA GLU A 159 -17.46 8.89 7.27
C GLU A 159 -17.70 7.48 6.69
N SER A 160 -18.97 7.06 6.60
CA SER A 160 -19.39 5.74 6.06
C SER A 160 -18.93 5.40 4.62
N HIS A 161 -18.30 6.35 3.92
CA HIS A 161 -17.80 6.20 2.55
C HIS A 161 -16.27 6.07 2.46
N VAL A 162 -15.57 6.04 3.60
CA VAL A 162 -14.11 6.01 3.68
C VAL A 162 -13.66 4.69 4.32
N THR A 163 -12.63 4.06 3.75
CA THR A 163 -12.09 2.78 4.23
C THR A 163 -10.62 2.90 4.57
N PRO A 164 -10.14 2.27 5.66
CA PRO A 164 -8.73 2.25 6.00
C PRO A 164 -7.94 1.37 5.03
N ALA A 165 -6.78 1.85 4.62
CA ALA A 165 -5.84 1.14 3.77
C ALA A 165 -4.45 1.16 4.39
N CYS A 166 -3.89 -0.03 4.60
CA CYS A 166 -2.49 -0.20 4.98
C CYS A 166 -1.61 0.17 3.79
N VAL A 167 -0.68 1.10 4.01
CA VAL A 167 0.23 1.61 3.00
C VAL A 167 1.66 1.62 3.52
N TYR A 168 2.60 1.66 2.58
CA TYR A 168 4.00 1.86 2.84
C TYR A 168 4.56 3.04 2.05
N LEU A 169 5.65 3.60 2.57
CA LEU A 169 6.39 4.67 1.94
C LEU A 169 7.27 4.11 0.83
N ASP A 170 6.87 4.33 -0.42
CA ASP A 170 7.62 3.93 -1.60
C ASP A 170 8.62 5.02 -2.00
N THR A 171 9.90 4.66 -1.95
CA THR A 171 11.05 5.50 -2.32
C THR A 171 11.72 5.03 -3.63
N SER A 172 11.13 4.05 -4.33
CA SER A 172 11.72 3.46 -5.54
C SER A 172 11.74 4.41 -6.74
N VAL A 173 10.88 5.43 -6.74
CA VAL A 173 10.79 6.41 -7.83
C VAL A 173 11.71 7.59 -7.51
N SER A 174 12.77 7.74 -8.30
CA SER A 174 13.74 8.84 -8.14
C SER A 174 13.05 10.19 -8.13
N GLY A 175 13.14 10.91 -7.00
CA GLY A 175 12.60 12.26 -6.85
C GLY A 175 11.13 12.34 -6.42
N HIS A 176 10.46 11.20 -6.14
CA HIS A 176 9.10 11.21 -5.60
C HIS A 176 8.92 10.14 -4.53
N VAL A 177 8.53 10.57 -3.32
CA VAL A 177 8.19 9.67 -2.23
C VAL A 177 6.67 9.54 -2.19
N THR A 178 6.13 8.33 -2.31
CA THR A 178 4.68 8.12 -2.41
C THR A 178 4.20 6.99 -1.52
N TRP A 179 2.98 7.11 -1.00
CA TRP A 179 2.33 6.02 -0.27
C TRP A 179 1.72 5.00 -1.23
N SER A 180 2.08 3.73 -1.07
CA SER A 180 1.66 2.61 -1.92
C SER A 180 1.07 1.48 -1.08
N ARG A 181 0.13 0.71 -1.66
CA ARG A 181 -0.46 -0.49 -1.03
C ARG A 181 0.26 -1.79 -1.43
N LYS A 182 1.20 -1.71 -2.39
CA LYS A 182 1.84 -2.90 -2.97
C LYS A 182 2.52 -3.74 -1.89
N GLY A 183 2.21 -5.04 -1.86
CA GLY A 183 2.79 -5.95 -0.86
C GLY A 183 2.24 -5.79 0.56
N CYS A 184 1.24 -4.91 0.77
CA CYS A 184 0.55 -4.72 2.05
C CYS A 184 -0.95 -5.01 1.91
N LEU A 185 -1.49 -5.83 2.80
CA LEU A 185 -2.90 -6.18 2.88
C LEU A 185 -3.49 -5.66 4.19
N THR A 186 -4.61 -4.91 4.11
CA THR A 186 -5.48 -4.68 5.26
C THR A 186 -6.26 -5.96 5.55
N GLU A 187 -5.87 -6.71 6.58
CA GLU A 187 -6.48 -8.00 6.91
C GLU A 187 -7.84 -7.82 7.60
N SER A 188 -7.91 -6.92 8.58
CA SER A 188 -9.15 -6.59 9.27
C SER A 188 -9.05 -5.22 9.94
N PHE A 189 -10.20 -4.61 10.21
CA PHE A 189 -10.29 -3.39 10.99
C PHE A 189 -11.56 -3.40 11.84
N THR A 190 -11.44 -2.76 13.00
CA THR A 190 -12.46 -2.54 14.01
C THR A 190 -12.36 -1.09 14.47
N ASP A 191 -13.32 -0.60 15.26
CA ASP A 191 -13.40 0.81 15.69
C ASP A 191 -12.12 1.34 16.34
N ASP A 192 -11.32 0.44 16.93
CA ASP A 192 -10.16 0.74 17.75
C ASP A 192 -8.84 0.11 17.27
N GLN A 193 -8.88 -0.73 16.23
CA GLN A 193 -7.72 -1.49 15.75
C GLN A 193 -7.77 -1.79 14.26
N ILE A 194 -6.62 -1.66 13.59
CA ILE A 194 -6.42 -2.07 12.19
C ILE A 194 -5.26 -3.05 12.13
N ILE A 195 -5.46 -4.17 11.44
CA ILE A 195 -4.45 -5.21 11.26
C ILE A 195 -3.99 -5.23 9.80
N CYS A 196 -2.68 -5.09 9.60
CA CYS A 196 -2.02 -5.11 8.30
C CYS A 196 -1.03 -6.28 8.22
N LYS A 197 -0.95 -6.90 7.04
CA LYS A 197 0.08 -7.88 6.70
C LYS A 197 0.90 -7.37 5.53
N CYS A 198 2.20 -7.16 5.72
CA CYS A 198 3.10 -6.65 4.70
C CYS A 198 4.26 -7.62 4.46
N ASN A 199 4.68 -7.78 3.21
CA ASN A 199 5.73 -8.72 2.80
C ASN A 199 7.09 -8.06 2.54
N HIS A 200 7.31 -6.85 3.04
CA HIS A 200 8.56 -6.11 2.90
C HIS A 200 8.81 -5.27 4.15
N LEU A 201 9.99 -4.66 4.25
CA LEU A 201 10.41 -3.84 5.40
C LEU A 201 10.64 -2.40 4.95
N THR A 202 9.78 -1.49 5.41
CA THR A 202 9.77 -0.07 5.04
C THR A 202 9.16 0.77 6.17
N SER A 203 8.76 2.01 5.86
CA SER A 203 7.83 2.81 6.65
C SER A 203 6.37 2.51 6.33
N PHE A 204 5.54 2.30 7.34
CA PHE A 204 4.14 1.93 7.22
C PHE A 204 3.22 2.92 7.93
N ALA A 205 2.03 3.11 7.35
CA ALA A 205 0.95 3.89 7.95
C ALA A 205 -0.42 3.36 7.47
N VAL A 206 -1.47 3.85 8.10
CA VAL A 206 -2.85 3.68 7.62
C VAL A 206 -3.35 5.00 7.06
N LEU A 207 -3.79 4.94 5.81
CA LEU A 207 -4.52 6.02 5.15
C LEU A 207 -6.01 5.70 5.14
N MET A 208 -6.83 6.70 5.41
CA MET A 208 -8.25 6.68 5.13
C MET A 208 -8.51 7.33 3.78
N GLY A 209 -9.23 6.62 2.91
CA GLY A 209 -9.59 7.11 1.59
C GLY A 209 -10.96 6.61 1.13
N PRO A 210 -11.54 7.25 0.09
CA PRO A 210 -12.84 6.87 -0.43
C PRO A 210 -12.86 5.39 -0.81
N LYS A 211 -13.93 4.69 -0.43
CA LYS A 211 -14.14 3.24 -0.66
C LYS A 211 -13.93 2.82 -2.13
N GLN A 212 -14.15 3.75 -3.07
CA GLN A 212 -13.92 3.53 -4.50
C GLN A 212 -12.47 3.13 -4.82
N LEU A 213 -11.49 3.60 -4.05
CA LEU A 213 -10.09 3.20 -4.23
C LEU A 213 -9.81 1.74 -3.85
N ALA A 214 -10.66 1.10 -3.06
CA ALA A 214 -10.58 -0.34 -2.78
C ALA A 214 -11.32 -1.16 -3.85
N GLU A 215 -12.46 -0.67 -4.33
CA GLU A 215 -13.26 -1.32 -5.39
C GLU A 215 -12.66 -1.16 -6.81
N HIS A 216 -11.79 -0.17 -7.02
CA HIS A 216 -11.13 0.05 -8.31
C HIS A 216 -10.34 -1.17 -8.80
N GLN A 217 -9.77 -2.00 -7.90
CA GLN A 217 -9.05 -3.20 -8.31
C GLN A 217 -9.99 -4.26 -8.92
N ALA A 218 -11.20 -4.43 -8.35
CA ALA A 218 -12.20 -5.36 -8.86
C ALA A 218 -12.84 -4.85 -10.16
N LEU A 219 -13.18 -3.56 -10.24
CA LEU A 219 -13.74 -2.95 -11.45
C LEU A 219 -12.73 -2.95 -12.61
N THR A 220 -11.45 -2.73 -12.33
CA THR A 220 -10.40 -2.76 -13.35
C THR A 220 -10.20 -4.17 -13.89
N ALA A 221 -10.24 -5.20 -13.05
CA ALA A 221 -10.16 -6.60 -13.48
C ALA A 221 -11.35 -6.97 -14.41
N LEU A 222 -12.57 -6.53 -14.07
CA LEU A 222 -13.76 -6.73 -14.92
C LEU A 222 -13.66 -5.95 -16.24
N THR A 223 -13.13 -4.73 -16.23
CA THR A 223 -12.99 -3.91 -17.44
C THR A 223 -11.90 -4.46 -18.37
N ILE A 224 -10.76 -4.91 -17.82
CA ILE A 224 -9.67 -5.53 -18.61
C ILE A 224 -10.16 -6.82 -19.28
N THR A 225 -10.89 -7.66 -18.54
CA THR A 225 -11.46 -8.89 -19.10
C THR A 225 -12.53 -8.59 -20.14
N GLY A 226 -13.42 -7.62 -19.90
CA GLY A 226 -14.44 -7.19 -20.86
C GLY A 226 -13.85 -6.57 -22.14
N CYS A 227 -12.80 -5.77 -22.03
CA CYS A 227 -12.08 -5.20 -23.17
C CYS A 227 -11.43 -6.30 -24.02
N SER A 228 -10.84 -7.31 -23.38
CA SER A 228 -10.20 -8.43 -24.08
C SER A 228 -11.21 -9.23 -24.90
N VAL A 229 -12.37 -9.54 -24.32
CA VAL A 229 -13.46 -10.25 -25.03
C VAL A 229 -14.00 -9.43 -26.20
N SER A 230 -14.17 -8.13 -26.02
CA SER A 230 -14.66 -7.23 -27.07
C SER A 230 -13.70 -7.17 -28.27
N ILE A 231 -12.39 -7.10 -28.02
CA ILE A 231 -11.36 -7.11 -29.08
C ILE A 231 -11.41 -8.42 -29.87
N VAL A 232 -11.54 -9.57 -29.19
CA VAL A 232 -11.64 -10.88 -29.86
C VAL A 232 -12.90 -10.95 -30.74
N CYS A 233 -14.05 -10.51 -30.24
CA CYS A 233 -15.29 -10.46 -31.02
C CYS A 233 -15.18 -9.54 -32.25
N LEU A 234 -14.51 -8.40 -32.12
CA LEU A 234 -14.25 -7.49 -33.24
C LEU A 234 -13.39 -8.14 -34.32
N ILE A 235 -12.33 -8.85 -33.93
CA ILE A 235 -11.46 -9.57 -34.89
C ILE A 235 -12.26 -10.63 -35.65
N ILE A 236 -13.08 -11.43 -34.97
CA ILE A 236 -13.93 -12.44 -35.60
C ILE A 236 -14.91 -11.79 -36.59
N THR A 237 -15.53 -10.67 -36.20
CA THR A 237 -16.47 -9.94 -37.05
C THR A 237 -15.79 -9.40 -38.31
N ILE A 238 -14.57 -8.84 -38.18
CA ILE A 238 -13.78 -8.39 -39.32
C ILE A 238 -13.44 -9.55 -40.25
N ILE A 239 -13.02 -10.69 -39.72
CA ILE A 239 -12.72 -11.89 -40.52
C ILE A 239 -13.94 -12.33 -41.31
N VAL A 240 -15.10 -12.48 -40.64
CA VAL A 240 -16.36 -12.86 -41.30
C VAL A 240 -16.74 -11.86 -42.39
N TYR A 241 -16.62 -10.56 -42.12
CA TYR A 241 -16.89 -9.52 -43.09
C TYR A 241 -15.97 -9.62 -44.31
N LEU A 242 -14.67 -9.84 -44.12
CA LEU A 242 -13.71 -10.02 -45.22
C LEU A 242 -14.01 -11.30 -46.03
N TYR A 243 -14.40 -12.39 -45.38
CA TYR A 243 -14.82 -13.62 -46.05
C TYR A 243 -16.09 -13.40 -46.89
N LEU A 244 -17.11 -12.76 -46.32
CA LEU A 244 -18.35 -12.44 -47.03
C LEU A 244 -18.10 -11.48 -48.18
N TRP A 245 -17.33 -10.41 -47.96
CA TRP A 245 -16.96 -9.46 -49.00
C TRP A 245 -16.22 -10.15 -50.16
N ARG A 246 -15.26 -11.03 -49.85
CA ARG A 246 -14.52 -11.78 -50.87
C ARG A 246 -15.40 -12.82 -51.57
N TYR A 247 -16.32 -13.47 -50.87
CA TYR A 247 -17.30 -14.39 -51.46
C TYR A 247 -18.27 -13.67 -52.39
N VAL A 248 -18.81 -12.52 -51.97
CA VAL A 248 -19.72 -11.71 -52.79
C VAL A 248 -19.00 -11.16 -54.01
N LEU A 249 -17.79 -10.58 -53.85
CA LEU A 249 -16.98 -10.14 -54.98
C LEU A 249 -16.64 -11.29 -55.92
N TYR A 250 -16.28 -12.46 -55.40
CA TYR A 250 -16.04 -13.64 -56.23
C TYR A 250 -17.30 -14.03 -57.02
N ASN A 251 -18.46 -14.11 -56.35
CA ASN A 251 -19.72 -14.49 -56.99
C ASN A 251 -20.23 -13.47 -58.02
N THR A 252 -20.14 -12.17 -57.73
CA THR A 252 -20.53 -11.10 -58.66
C THR A 252 -19.58 -11.03 -59.84
N VAL A 253 -18.28 -11.25 -59.63
CA VAL A 253 -17.29 -11.34 -60.70
C VAL A 253 -17.54 -12.57 -61.57
N THR A 254 -17.81 -13.76 -61.02
CA THR A 254 -18.20 -14.95 -61.82
C THR A 254 -19.53 -14.77 -62.56
N GLN A 255 -20.51 -14.07 -61.98
CA GLN A 255 -21.77 -13.74 -62.66
C GLN A 255 -21.54 -12.77 -63.84
N LEU A 256 -20.66 -11.77 -63.68
CA LEU A 256 -20.27 -10.86 -64.77
C LEU A 256 -19.48 -11.58 -65.87
N TYR A 257 -18.60 -12.53 -65.54
CA TYR A 257 -17.93 -13.38 -66.53
C TYR A 257 -18.91 -14.30 -67.28
N PHE A 258 -19.94 -14.82 -66.61
CA PHE A 258 -20.95 -15.68 -67.25
C PHE A 258 -21.90 -14.90 -68.17
N TRP A 259 -22.22 -13.64 -67.83
CA TRP A 259 -22.97 -12.73 -68.71
C TRP A 259 -22.13 -12.21 -69.88
N GLY A 260 -20.84 -11.92 -69.67
CA GLY A 260 -19.93 -11.49 -70.75
C GLY A 260 -19.63 -12.57 -71.79
N PHE A 261 -19.79 -13.85 -71.46
CA PHE A 261 -19.63 -14.97 -72.42
C PHE A 261 -20.93 -15.29 -73.18
N ARG A 262 -22.09 -14.83 -72.70
CA ARG A 262 -23.39 -15.05 -73.35
C ARG A 262 -23.69 -14.04 -74.46
N GLU A 263 -22.89 -12.98 -74.57
CA GLU A 263 -23.05 -11.92 -75.57
C GLU A 263 -22.06 -12.04 -76.74
N SER A 264 -21.22 -13.11 -76.76
CA SER A 264 -20.21 -13.36 -77.80
C SER A 264 -20.40 -14.66 -78.63
N THR A 265 -21.56 -15.32 -78.50
CA THR A 265 -22.01 -16.43 -79.38
C THR A 265 -23.34 -16.08 -80.03
#